data_AF-S2RHA2-F1
#
_entry.id   AF-S2RHA2-F1
#
_cell.length_a   1.000
_cell.length_b   1.000
_cell.length_c   1.000
_cell.angle_alpha   90.00
_cell.angle_beta   90.00
_cell.angle_gamma   90.00
#
_symmetry.space_group_name_H-M   'P 1'
#
loop_
_entity.id
_entity.type
_entity.pdbx_description
1 polymer ?
#
loop_
_entity_poly.entity_id
_entity_poly.type
_entity_poly.pdbx_seq_one_letter_code
_entity_poly.pdbx_strand_id
1 'polypeptide(L)' 'MLDGQIDPAALDAIDHDEDWLKAQLQEQGYETGDVYMANYLSGKVVVTPYDPNKN' A
#
# COMPACT_ATOMS: atom_id res chain seq x y z
N MET A 1 -1.82 3.32 3.45
CA MET A 1 -3.10 2.78 2.93
C MET A 1 -3.67 1.82 3.96
N LEU A 2 -4.99 1.86 4.17
CA LEU A 2 -5.72 0.95 5.02
C LEU A 2 -7.00 0.51 4.30
N ASP A 3 -7.27 -0.79 4.28
CA ASP A 3 -8.44 -1.42 3.68
C ASP A 3 -8.65 -0.99 2.21
N GLY A 4 -7.57 -1.02 1.42
CA GLY A 4 -7.56 -0.56 0.02
C GLY A 4 -7.71 0.96 -0.19
N GLN A 5 -7.92 1.75 0.88
CA GLN A 5 -8.09 3.21 0.80
C GLN A 5 -6.77 3.93 1.03
N ILE A 6 -6.39 4.73 0.04
CA ILE A 6 -5.17 5.52 0.05
C ILE A 6 -5.43 6.84 0.79
N ASP A 7 -4.53 7.21 1.69
CA ASP A 7 -4.53 8.51 2.38
C ASP A 7 -3.56 9.45 1.64
N PRO A 8 -4.07 10.45 0.88
CA PRO A 8 -3.22 11.36 0.13
C PRO A 8 -2.29 12.19 1.01
N ALA A 9 -2.73 12.56 2.23
CA ALA A 9 -1.91 13.35 3.15
C ALA A 9 -0.70 12.56 3.67
N ALA A 10 -0.86 11.24 3.84
CA ALA A 10 0.25 10.37 4.22
C ALA A 10 1.28 10.19 3.10
N LEU A 11 0.85 10.23 1.84
CA LEU A 11 1.73 10.17 0.67
C LEU A 11 2.46 11.50 0.45
N ASP A 12 1.75 12.62 0.56
CA ASP A 12 2.34 13.97 0.52
C ASP A 12 3.42 14.13 1.61
N ALA A 13 3.19 13.60 2.82
CA ALA A 13 4.15 13.66 3.92
C ALA A 13 5.48 12.94 3.65
N ILE A 14 5.52 12.07 2.63
CA ILE A 14 6.72 11.37 2.18
C ILE A 14 7.12 11.75 0.74
N ASP A 15 6.60 12.87 0.22
CA ASP A 15 6.86 13.40 -1.12
C ASP A 15 6.55 12.41 -2.27
N HIS A 16 5.47 11.65 -2.12
CA HIS A 16 5.01 10.68 -3.11
C HIS A 16 3.52 10.82 -3.43
N ASP A 17 3.08 10.18 -4.51
CA ASP A 17 1.70 10.18 -4.97
C ASP A 17 1.10 8.76 -5.04
N GLU A 18 -0.17 8.70 -5.43
CA GLU A 18 -0.91 7.44 -5.55
C GLU A 18 -0.31 6.51 -6.62
N ASP A 19 0.22 7.06 -7.71
CA ASP A 19 0.82 6.26 -8.79
C ASP A 19 2.13 5.62 -8.34
N TRP A 20 2.94 6.32 -7.56
CA TRP A 20 4.10 5.77 -6.89
C TRP A 20 3.73 4.61 -5.97
N LEU A 21 2.69 4.76 -5.14
CA LEU A 21 2.25 3.68 -4.25
C LEU A 21 1.80 2.45 -5.05
N LYS A 22 1.02 2.64 -6.12
CA LYS A 22 0.59 1.55 -7.00
C LYS A 22 1.77 0.83 -7.64
N ALA A 23 2.79 1.56 -8.10
CA ALA A 23 4.00 0.95 -8.64
C ALA A 23 4.72 0.08 -7.59
N GLN A 24 4.84 0.56 -6.35
CA GLN A 24 5.45 -0.20 -5.25
C GLN A 24 4.67 -1.48 -4.88
N LEU A 25 3.35 -1.46 -4.98
CA LEU A 25 2.52 -2.65 -4.79
C LEU A 25 2.69 -3.63 -5.96
N GLN A 26 2.70 -3.12 -7.19
CA GLN A 26 2.83 -3.93 -8.40
C GLN A 26 4.21 -4.60 -8.49
N GLU A 27 5.28 -3.92 -8.08
CA GLU A 27 6.63 -4.50 -7.94
C GLU A 27 6.66 -5.70 -6.99
N GLN A 28 5.73 -5.74 -6.02
CA GLN A 28 5.57 -6.83 -5.06
C GLN A 28 4.48 -7.84 -5.45
N GLY A 29 3.81 -7.65 -6.60
CA GLY A 29 2.77 -8.54 -7.12
C GLY A 29 1.37 -8.35 -6.51
N TYR A 30 1.09 -7.16 -5.94
CA TYR A 30 -0.22 -6.84 -5.35
C TYR A 30 -0.95 -5.74 -6.14
N GLU A 31 -2.27 -5.84 -6.24
CA GLU A 31 -3.15 -4.72 -6.53
C GLU A 31 -3.66 -4.08 -5.24
N THR A 32 -4.18 -2.84 -5.29
CA THR A 32 -4.66 -2.14 -4.08
C THR A 32 -5.78 -2.91 -3.36
N GLY A 33 -6.63 -3.63 -4.11
CA GLY A 33 -7.70 -4.47 -3.57
C GLY A 33 -7.23 -5.71 -2.82
N ASP A 34 -5.98 -6.15 -3.02
CA ASP A 34 -5.40 -7.31 -2.34
C ASP A 34 -4.79 -6.94 -0.97
N VAL A 35 -4.73 -5.65 -0.65
CA VAL A 35 -3.93 -5.12 0.44
C VAL A 35 -4.79 -4.54 1.55
N TYR A 36 -4.73 -5.20 2.72
CA TYR A 36 -5.32 -4.68 3.94
C TYR A 36 -4.58 -3.44 4.44
N MET A 37 -3.24 -3.44 4.41
CA MET A 37 -2.46 -2.30 4.89
C MET A 37 -1.13 -2.20 4.15
N ALA A 38 -0.75 -0.97 3.78
CA ALA A 38 0.58 -0.67 3.29
C ALA A 38 1.20 0.43 4.16
N ASN A 39 2.36 0.14 4.73
CA ASN A 39 3.14 1.04 5.59
C ASN A 39 4.44 1.45 4.90
N TYR A 40 4.86 2.70 5.07
CA TYR A 40 6.17 3.14 4.65
C TYR A 40 7.15 3.10 5.83
N LEU A 41 8.11 2.18 5.78
CA LEU A 41 9.07 1.94 6.85
C LEU A 41 10.48 1.89 6.28
N SER A 42 11.36 2.77 6.78
CA SER A 42 12.78 2.80 6.40
C SER A 42 13.02 2.82 4.88
N GLY A 43 12.24 3.62 4.14
CA GLY A 43 12.39 3.75 2.69
C GLY A 43 11.71 2.66 1.86
N LYS A 44 10.88 1.80 2.47
CA LYS A 44 10.21 0.69 1.78
C LYS A 44 8.72 0.64 2.10
N VAL A 45 7.93 0.28 1.10
CA VAL A 45 6.52 -0.08 1.29
C VAL A 45 6.43 -1.53 1.77
N VAL A 46 5.97 -1.72 3.00
CA VAL A 46 5.70 -3.02 3.60
C VAL A 46 4.20 -3.31 3.49
N VAL A 47 3.88 -4.41 2.81
CA VAL A 47 2.50 -4.80 2.49
C VAL A 47 2.02 -5.89 3.45
N THR A 48 0.84 -5.68 4.02
CA THR A 48 0.04 -6.71 4.68
C THR A 48 -1.16 -7.02 3.78
N PRO A 49 -1.17 -8.17 3.07
CA PRO A 49 -2.29 -8.54 2.21
C PRO A 49 -3.53 -8.95 3.02
N TYR A 50 -4.69 -8.97 2.37
CA TYR A 50 -5.85 -9.69 2.92
C TYR A 50 -5.52 -11.17 3.04
N ASP A 51 -5.91 -11.79 4.15
CA ASP A 51 -5.77 -13.23 4.33
C ASP A 51 -6.84 -13.93 3.50
N PRO A 52 -6.49 -14.71 2.45
CA PRO A 52 -7.47 -15.44 1.65
C PRO A 52 -8.19 -16.53 2.46
N ASN A 53 -7.73 -16.86 3.67
CA ASN A 53 -8.35 -17.85 4.56
C ASN A 53 -9.20 -17.24 5.68
N LYS A 54 -9.38 -15.91 5.74
CA LYS A 54 -10.37 -15.31 6.64
C LYS A 54 -11.79 -15.50 6.06
N ASN A 55 -12.36 -16.68 6.32
CA ASN A 55 -13.80 -16.97 6.22
C ASN A 55 -14.34 -17.33 7.61
#